data_AF-A0A1I0SB43-F1
#
_entry.id   AF-A0A1I0SB43-F1
#
_cell.length_a   1.000
_cell.length_b   1.000
_cell.length_c   1.000
_cell.angle_alpha   90.00
_cell.angle_beta   90.00
_cell.angle_gamma   90.00
#
_symmetry.space_group_name_H-M   'P 1'
#
loop_
_entity.id
_entity.type
_entity.pdbx_description
1 polymer ?
#
loop_
_entity_poly.entity_id
_entity_poly.type
_entity_poly.pdbx_seq_one_letter_code
_entity_poly.pdbx_strand_id
1 'polypeptide(L)'
;MRKKIDKAAVLSIDNIYPHGLSEEEKAAADNELVSYRMDLWNKMTKKDHLRADLLQVKYQMERVIKSLEYQGTLHFGYFLSAYIRAIQKKQKEFAREISIDEARLSRIIHNKEFPNDELFIRLEIHSNNTIPALNWFLLAEKGKAYNISTNQALRKKEKKNVLVTIASIK
;
A
#
# COMPACT_ATOMS: atom_id res chain seq x y z
N MET A 1 1.56 46.80 3.11
CA MET A 1 0.86 45.79 3.94
C MET A 1 0.66 44.52 3.12
N ARG A 2 1.51 43.49 3.31
CA ARG A 2 1.28 42.14 2.74
C ARG A 2 0.74 41.26 3.87
N LYS A 3 -0.42 40.65 3.62
CA LYS A 3 -1.18 39.81 4.56
C LYS A 3 -0.33 38.61 5.01
N LYS A 4 -0.30 38.39 6.32
CA LYS A 4 0.18 37.15 6.95
C LYS A 4 -0.70 36.00 6.45
N ILE A 5 -0.05 34.96 5.92
CA ILE A 5 -0.69 33.66 5.71
C ILE A 5 -0.55 32.91 7.03
N ASP A 6 -1.69 32.40 7.52
CA ASP A 6 -1.85 31.82 8.84
C ASP A 6 -1.18 30.45 9.00
N LYS A 7 -0.74 30.24 10.23
CA LYS A 7 -0.08 29.08 10.82
C LYS A 7 -0.98 27.83 10.80
N ALA A 8 -0.64 26.83 10.00
CA ALA A 8 -0.75 25.41 10.35
C ALA A 8 -0.08 24.56 9.26
N ALA A 9 0.76 23.60 9.65
CA ALA A 9 1.43 22.60 8.82
C ALA A 9 2.79 22.96 8.16
N VAL A 10 3.66 23.69 8.87
CA VAL A 10 5.11 23.59 8.63
C VAL A 10 5.69 22.95 9.88
N LEU A 11 6.23 21.73 9.77
CA LEU A 11 7.14 21.18 10.78
C LEU A 11 8.23 22.24 11.00
N SER A 12 8.26 22.84 12.19
CA SER A 12 9.14 23.97 12.49
C SER A 12 10.59 23.60 12.21
N ILE A 13 11.23 24.36 11.32
CA ILE A 13 12.68 24.30 11.04
C ILE A 13 13.50 24.42 12.35
N ASP A 14 12.91 25.02 13.38
CA ASP A 14 13.45 25.20 14.73
C ASP A 14 13.82 23.90 15.48
N ASN A 15 13.38 22.73 15.01
CA ASN A 15 13.69 21.42 15.64
C ASN A 15 14.70 20.56 14.86
N ILE A 16 15.28 21.10 13.78
CA ILE A 16 16.38 20.46 13.05
C ILE A 16 17.66 21.13 13.52
N TYR A 17 18.47 20.42 14.32
CA TYR A 17 19.79 20.93 14.72
C TYR A 17 20.61 21.23 13.46
N PRO A 18 21.10 22.47 13.27
CA PRO A 18 21.96 22.77 12.14
C PRO A 18 23.24 21.92 12.28
N HIS A 19 23.65 21.28 11.19
CA HIS A 19 24.79 20.36 11.17
C HIS A 19 26.13 21.04 11.54
N GLY A 20 26.19 22.37 11.58
CA GLY A 20 27.40 23.13 11.93
C GLY A 20 28.54 23.06 10.91
N LEU A 21 28.46 22.16 9.91
CA LEU A 21 29.43 22.01 8.83
C LEU A 21 29.45 23.22 7.88
N SER A 22 30.66 23.61 7.46
CA SER A 22 30.86 24.48 6.30
C SER A 22 30.38 23.81 5.00
N GLU A 23 30.22 24.57 3.91
CA GLU A 23 29.78 24.00 2.62
C GLU A 23 30.74 22.93 2.10
N GLU A 24 32.05 23.10 2.31
CA GLU A 24 33.08 22.14 1.91
C GLU A 24 33.04 20.86 2.77
N GLU A 25 32.92 21.00 4.09
CA GLU A 25 32.79 19.86 5.00
C GLU A 25 31.49 19.10 4.79
N LYS A 26 30.41 19.81 4.45
CA LYS A 26 29.13 19.19 4.08
C LYS A 26 29.27 18.40 2.79
N ALA A 27 29.89 18.96 1.76
CA ALA A 27 30.12 18.24 0.50
C ALA A 27 30.99 16.99 0.71
N ALA A 28 32.02 17.08 1.56
CA ALA A 28 32.85 15.93 1.93
C ALA A 28 32.05 14.86 2.70
N ALA A 29 31.27 15.26 3.69
CA ALA A 29 30.42 14.37 4.48
C ALA A 29 29.32 13.71 3.63
N ASP A 30 28.69 14.45 2.71
CA ASP A 30 27.69 13.91 1.79
C ASP A 30 28.31 12.86 0.86
N ASN A 31 29.53 13.09 0.35
CA ASN A 31 30.26 12.13 -0.46
C ASN A 31 30.63 10.86 0.34
N GLU A 32 31.06 11.01 1.59
CA GLU A 32 31.36 9.89 2.49
C GLU A 32 30.09 9.07 2.82
N LEU A 33 28.95 9.73 3.03
CA LEU A 33 27.68 9.04 3.22
C LEU A 33 27.24 8.28 1.98
N VAL A 34 27.45 8.85 0.79
CA VAL A 34 27.12 8.17 -0.48
C VAL A 34 28.00 6.94 -0.68
N SER A 35 29.32 7.05 -0.47
CA SER A 35 30.24 5.91 -0.60
C SER A 35 29.91 4.81 0.42
N TYR A 36 29.66 5.18 1.68
CA TYR A 36 29.26 4.22 2.72
C TYR A 36 27.94 3.52 2.39
N ARG A 37 26.94 4.25 1.87
CA ARG A 37 25.67 3.66 1.42
C ARG A 37 25.88 2.68 0.27
N MET A 38 26.74 3.01 -0.69
CA MET A 38 27.08 2.13 -1.81
C MET A 38 27.78 0.86 -1.33
N ASP A 39 28.70 0.97 -0.37
CA ASP A 39 29.36 -0.19 0.23
C ASP A 39 28.37 -1.11 0.96
N LEU A 40 27.42 -0.54 1.71
CA LEU A 40 26.35 -1.31 2.33
C LEU A 40 25.49 -2.00 1.29
N TRP A 41 25.10 -1.30 0.22
CA TRP A 41 24.32 -1.86 -0.88
C TRP A 41 25.05 -3.01 -1.58
N ASN A 42 26.35 -2.87 -1.83
CA ASN A 42 27.17 -3.92 -2.46
C ASN A 42 27.31 -5.17 -1.57
N LYS A 43 27.19 -5.02 -0.26
CA LYS A 43 27.25 -6.12 0.73
C LYS A 43 25.89 -6.80 0.96
N MET A 44 24.78 -6.23 0.49
CA MET A 44 23.46 -6.81 0.69
C MET A 44 23.30 -8.11 -0.10
N THR A 45 22.76 -9.13 0.56
CA THR A 45 22.43 -10.38 -0.12
C THR A 45 21.10 -10.25 -0.87
N LYS A 46 20.84 -11.14 -1.83
CA LYS A 46 19.52 -11.22 -2.50
C LYS A 46 18.36 -11.38 -1.52
N LYS A 47 18.59 -12.07 -0.38
CA LYS A 47 17.57 -12.24 0.67
C LYS A 47 17.29 -10.93 1.40
N ASP A 48 18.32 -10.10 1.62
CA ASP A 48 18.17 -8.80 2.27
C ASP A 48 17.39 -7.83 1.38
N HIS A 49 17.69 -7.82 0.06
CA HIS A 49 16.91 -7.06 -0.92
C HIS A 49 15.44 -7.49 -0.93
N LEU A 50 15.19 -8.80 -1.05
CA LEU A 50 13.82 -9.34 -1.02
C LEU A 50 13.08 -8.92 0.26
N ARG A 51 13.74 -9.02 1.41
CA ARG A 51 13.13 -8.64 2.69
C ARG A 51 12.82 -7.14 2.73
N ALA A 52 13.73 -6.30 2.24
CA ALA A 52 13.52 -4.86 2.16
C ALA A 52 12.33 -4.52 1.25
N ASP A 53 12.24 -5.15 0.08
CA ASP A 53 11.15 -4.92 -0.88
C ASP A 53 9.80 -5.36 -0.29
N LEU A 54 9.74 -6.51 0.39
CA LEU A 54 8.52 -6.98 1.06
C LEU A 54 8.09 -6.04 2.21
N LEU A 55 9.05 -5.54 2.99
CA LEU A 55 8.78 -4.55 4.03
C LEU A 55 8.29 -3.23 3.43
N GLN A 56 8.85 -2.80 2.30
CA GLN A 56 8.37 -1.62 1.60
C GLN A 56 6.90 -1.78 1.19
N VAL A 57 6.54 -2.91 0.57
CA VAL A 57 5.15 -3.23 0.20
C VAL A 57 4.25 -3.19 1.44
N LYS A 58 4.68 -3.83 2.54
CA LYS A 58 3.95 -3.84 3.81
C LYS A 58 3.65 -2.42 4.32
N TYR A 59 4.68 -1.58 4.46
CA TYR A 59 4.51 -0.25 5.03
C TYR A 59 3.72 0.68 4.12
N GLN A 60 3.86 0.55 2.80
CA GLN A 60 3.00 1.27 1.85
C GLN A 60 1.54 0.85 2.01
N MET A 61 1.29 -0.46 2.17
CA MET A 61 -0.05 -0.99 2.41
C MET A 61 -0.64 -0.48 3.72
N GLU A 62 0.12 -0.49 4.82
CA GLU A 62 -0.32 0.02 6.11
C GLU A 62 -0.66 1.51 6.07
N ARG A 63 0.15 2.31 5.36
CA ARG A 63 -0.15 3.73 5.14
C ARG A 63 -1.48 3.92 4.42
N VAL A 64 -1.73 3.12 3.38
CA VAL A 64 -3.00 3.17 2.64
C VAL A 64 -4.14 2.69 3.49
N ILE A 65 -3.98 1.65 4.31
CA ILE A 65 -5.05 1.17 5.20
C ILE A 65 -5.42 2.28 6.20
N LYS A 66 -4.43 2.92 6.83
CA LYS A 66 -4.60 3.97 7.84
C LYS A 66 -5.12 5.31 7.30
N SER A 67 -5.07 5.57 5.99
CA SER A 67 -5.59 6.82 5.45
C SER A 67 -7.11 6.91 5.65
N LEU A 68 -7.68 8.11 5.73
CA LEU A 68 -9.14 8.26 5.73
C LEU A 68 -9.70 8.12 4.31
N GLU A 69 -9.00 8.69 3.34
CA GLU A 69 -9.43 8.70 1.94
C GLU A 69 -9.07 7.40 1.22
N TYR A 70 -9.99 6.93 0.38
CA TYR A 70 -9.72 5.84 -0.55
C TYR A 70 -8.99 6.37 -1.78
N GLN A 71 -7.86 5.73 -2.10
CA GLN A 71 -7.08 6.05 -3.29
C GLN A 71 -7.31 4.96 -4.33
N GLY A 72 -8.11 5.27 -5.35
CA GLY A 72 -8.54 4.28 -6.36
C GLY A 72 -7.40 3.60 -7.12
N THR A 73 -6.22 4.22 -7.20
CA THR A 73 -5.00 3.67 -7.81
C THR A 73 -4.25 2.71 -6.90
N LEU A 74 -4.36 2.86 -5.58
CA LEU A 74 -3.67 2.03 -4.57
C LEU A 74 -4.61 0.94 -4.03
N HIS A 75 -5.16 0.16 -4.94
CA HIS A 75 -6.11 -0.92 -4.66
C HIS A 75 -5.40 -2.27 -4.42
N PHE A 76 -6.16 -3.29 -4.02
CA PHE A 76 -5.62 -4.64 -3.75
C PHE A 76 -4.72 -5.18 -4.87
N GLY A 77 -5.21 -5.16 -6.11
CA GLY A 77 -4.45 -5.62 -7.29
C GLY A 77 -3.14 -4.87 -7.55
N TYR A 78 -3.06 -3.58 -7.21
CA TYR A 78 -1.81 -2.79 -7.29
C TYR A 78 -0.75 -3.36 -6.33
N PHE A 79 -1.13 -3.58 -5.07
CA PHE A 79 -0.22 -4.13 -4.06
C PHE A 79 0.14 -5.60 -4.32
N LEU A 80 -0.80 -6.39 -4.85
CA LEU A 80 -0.51 -7.75 -5.29
C LEU A 80 0.52 -7.76 -6.44
N SER A 81 0.41 -6.83 -7.38
CA SER A 81 1.40 -6.66 -8.46
C SER A 81 2.76 -6.17 -7.93
N ALA A 82 2.77 -5.29 -6.92
CA ALA A 82 3.99 -4.86 -6.25
C ALA A 82 4.68 -6.04 -5.53
N TYR A 83 3.90 -6.88 -4.84
CA TYR A 83 4.39 -8.09 -4.19
C TYR A 83 5.01 -9.09 -5.19
N ILE A 84 4.33 -9.38 -6.30
CA ILE A 84 4.83 -10.29 -7.35
C ILE A 84 6.15 -9.77 -7.94
N ARG A 85 6.27 -8.44 -8.11
CA ARG A 85 7.52 -7.79 -8.55
C ARG A 85 8.64 -7.91 -7.51
N ALA A 86 8.34 -7.72 -6.23
CA ALA A 86 9.30 -7.84 -5.14
C ALA A 86 9.93 -9.25 -5.05
N ILE A 87 9.12 -10.29 -5.24
CA ILE A 87 9.62 -11.68 -5.30
C ILE A 87 10.27 -12.05 -6.64
N GLN A 88 10.30 -11.13 -7.61
CA GLN A 88 10.86 -11.29 -8.95
C GLN A 88 10.27 -12.47 -9.74
N LYS A 89 8.97 -12.73 -9.57
CA LYS A 89 8.28 -13.85 -10.22
C LYS A 89 7.40 -13.37 -11.37
N LYS A 90 7.21 -14.24 -12.36
CA LYS A 90 6.16 -14.05 -13.36
C LYS A 90 4.81 -14.43 -12.75
N GLN A 91 3.74 -13.77 -13.18
CA GLN A 91 2.38 -14.03 -12.68
C GLN A 91 1.97 -15.50 -12.76
N LYS A 92 2.31 -16.18 -13.87
CA LYS A 92 2.08 -17.62 -14.08
C LYS A 92 2.79 -18.50 -13.06
N GLU A 93 4.01 -18.16 -12.70
CA GLU A 93 4.79 -18.91 -11.72
C GLU A 93 4.22 -18.73 -10.32
N PHE A 94 3.97 -17.48 -9.95
CA PHE A 94 3.35 -17.11 -8.68
C PHE A 94 1.97 -17.76 -8.50
N ALA A 95 1.15 -17.79 -9.55
CA ALA A 95 -0.17 -18.44 -9.52
C ALA A 95 -0.08 -19.90 -9.08
N ARG A 96 0.93 -20.63 -9.57
CA ARG A 96 1.18 -22.02 -9.15
C ARG A 96 1.65 -22.12 -7.71
N GLU A 97 2.57 -21.25 -7.29
CA GLU A 97 3.12 -21.23 -5.92
C GLU A 97 2.05 -21.07 -4.85
N ILE A 98 1.03 -20.24 -5.11
CA ILE A 98 -0.11 -20.04 -4.19
C ILE A 98 -1.38 -20.80 -4.62
N SER A 99 -1.27 -21.75 -5.54
CA SER A 99 -2.36 -22.63 -5.98
C SER A 99 -3.64 -21.88 -6.39
N ILE A 100 -3.50 -20.82 -7.19
CA ILE A 100 -4.62 -20.06 -7.78
C ILE A 100 -4.58 -20.19 -9.30
N ASP A 101 -5.75 -20.22 -9.94
CA ASP A 101 -5.86 -20.15 -11.40
C ASP A 101 -5.27 -18.83 -11.94
N GLU A 102 -4.54 -18.90 -13.06
CA GLU A 102 -3.88 -17.75 -13.67
C GLU A 102 -4.88 -16.68 -14.13
N ALA A 103 -6.03 -17.09 -14.68
CA ALA A 103 -7.05 -16.16 -15.14
C ALA A 103 -7.76 -15.49 -13.96
N ARG A 104 -8.01 -16.25 -12.88
CA ARG A 104 -8.52 -15.71 -11.62
C ARG A 104 -7.57 -14.69 -11.02
N LEU A 105 -6.28 -15.01 -10.91
CA LEU A 105 -5.25 -14.09 -10.42
C LEU A 105 -5.23 -12.80 -11.27
N SER A 106 -5.33 -12.93 -12.60
CA SER A 106 -5.40 -11.78 -13.50
C SER A 106 -6.63 -10.90 -13.23
N ARG A 107 -7.81 -11.50 -13.04
CA ARG A 107 -9.02 -10.74 -12.71
C ARG A 107 -8.88 -10.01 -11.39
N ILE A 108 -8.29 -10.62 -10.36
CA ILE A 108 -8.05 -9.98 -9.06
C ILE A 108 -7.08 -8.81 -9.19
N ILE A 109 -5.97 -8.98 -9.93
CA ILE A 109 -4.99 -7.90 -10.19
C ILE A 109 -5.66 -6.70 -10.87
N HIS A 110 -6.60 -6.95 -11.78
CA HIS A 110 -7.32 -5.90 -12.52
C HIS A 110 -8.64 -5.46 -11.86
N ASN A 111 -8.86 -5.76 -10.57
CA ASN A 111 -10.08 -5.43 -9.81
C ASN A 111 -11.39 -5.93 -10.45
N LYS A 112 -11.34 -6.96 -11.29
CA LYS A 112 -12.52 -7.60 -11.89
C LYS A 112 -13.15 -8.65 -10.97
N GLU A 113 -12.39 -9.12 -9.98
CA GLU A 113 -12.82 -10.11 -9.00
C GLU A 113 -12.30 -9.73 -7.61
N PHE A 114 -13.13 -9.92 -6.59
CA PHE A 114 -12.75 -9.66 -5.20
C PHE A 114 -11.97 -10.87 -4.65
N PRO A 115 -10.84 -10.65 -3.96
CA PRO A 115 -10.09 -11.74 -3.32
C PRO A 115 -10.89 -12.39 -2.19
N ASN A 116 -10.65 -13.68 -1.93
CA ASN A 116 -11.25 -14.43 -0.83
C ASN A 116 -10.27 -14.59 0.34
N ASP A 117 -10.78 -15.05 1.48
CA ASP A 117 -10.01 -15.18 2.72
C ASP A 117 -8.82 -16.13 2.59
N GLU A 118 -8.98 -17.22 1.84
CA GLU A 118 -7.90 -18.17 1.59
C GLU A 118 -6.73 -17.52 0.85
N LEU A 119 -6.98 -16.57 -0.05
CA LEU A 119 -5.91 -15.87 -0.74
C LEU A 119 -5.10 -14.99 0.23
N PHE A 120 -5.75 -14.31 1.18
CA PHE A 120 -5.04 -13.49 2.17
C PHE A 120 -4.10 -14.34 3.03
N ILE A 121 -4.58 -15.51 3.48
CA ILE A 121 -3.80 -16.45 4.29
C ILE A 121 -2.62 -17.01 3.48
N ARG A 122 -2.85 -17.41 2.22
CA ARG A 122 -1.77 -17.90 1.36
C ARG A 122 -0.70 -16.84 1.11
N LEU A 123 -1.08 -15.56 0.95
CA LEU A 123 -0.13 -14.45 0.79
C LEU A 123 0.72 -14.24 2.05
N GLU A 124 0.13 -14.35 3.23
CA GLU A 124 0.85 -14.29 4.50
C GLU A 124 1.91 -15.40 4.59
N ILE A 125 1.49 -16.65 4.41
CA ILE A 125 2.36 -17.83 4.46
C ILE A 125 3.46 -17.72 3.41
N HIS A 126 3.12 -17.37 2.17
CA HIS A 126 4.08 -17.21 1.07
C HIS A 126 5.09 -16.08 1.34
N SER A 127 4.69 -15.03 2.06
CA SER A 127 5.59 -13.96 2.51
C SER A 127 6.42 -14.32 3.75
N ASN A 128 6.36 -15.57 4.22
CA ASN A 128 6.94 -16.01 5.49
C ASN A 128 6.54 -15.09 6.66
N ASN A 129 5.23 -14.76 6.74
CA ASN A 129 4.62 -13.88 7.74
C ASN A 129 5.15 -12.43 7.73
N THR A 130 5.84 -12.00 6.68
CA THR A 130 6.31 -10.61 6.56
C THR A 130 5.13 -9.64 6.45
N ILE A 131 4.14 -10.01 5.62
CA ILE A 131 2.92 -9.24 5.40
C ILE A 131 1.74 -10.04 5.98
N PRO A 132 1.14 -9.60 7.09
CA PRO A 132 0.01 -10.31 7.69
C PRO A 132 -1.20 -10.40 6.77
N ALA A 133 -1.96 -11.48 6.86
CA ALA A 133 -3.22 -11.70 6.14
C ALA A 133 -4.22 -10.57 6.43
N LEU A 134 -4.21 -10.06 7.67
CA LEU A 134 -5.04 -8.93 8.07
C LEU A 134 -4.76 -7.67 7.24
N ASN A 135 -3.50 -7.41 6.87
CA ASN A 135 -3.18 -6.25 6.03
C ASN A 135 -3.81 -6.41 4.63
N TRP A 136 -3.71 -7.61 4.04
CA TRP A 136 -4.33 -7.92 2.76
C TRP A 136 -5.86 -7.79 2.79
N PHE A 137 -6.49 -8.31 3.85
CA PHE A 137 -7.92 -8.21 4.09
C PHE A 137 -8.38 -6.75 4.22
N LEU A 138 -7.75 -5.97 5.11
CA LEU A 138 -8.13 -4.57 5.35
C LEU A 138 -7.97 -3.72 4.10
N LEU A 139 -6.93 -3.98 3.30
CA LEU A 139 -6.74 -3.33 2.01
C LEU A 139 -7.89 -3.64 1.04
N ALA A 140 -8.31 -4.91 0.95
CA ALA A 140 -9.42 -5.32 0.10
C ALA A 140 -10.75 -4.71 0.57
N GLU A 141 -11.05 -4.76 1.86
CA GLU A 141 -12.26 -4.19 2.45
C GLU A 141 -12.35 -2.67 2.26
N LYS A 142 -11.21 -1.96 2.26
CA LYS A 142 -11.21 -0.53 1.97
C LYS A 142 -11.75 -0.21 0.57
N GLY A 143 -11.36 -0.99 -0.44
CA GLY A 143 -11.89 -0.85 -1.80
C GLY A 143 -13.38 -1.21 -1.88
N LYS A 144 -13.80 -2.25 -1.17
CA LYS A 144 -15.21 -2.64 -1.08
C LYS A 144 -16.06 -1.58 -0.41
N ALA A 145 -15.60 -0.98 0.69
CA ALA A 145 -16.29 0.11 1.37
C ALA A 145 -16.50 1.32 0.45
N TYR A 146 -15.48 1.69 -0.32
CA TYR A 146 -15.60 2.75 -1.34
C TYR A 146 -16.62 2.39 -2.43
N ASN A 147 -16.61 1.16 -2.93
CA ASN A 147 -17.59 0.71 -3.93
C ASN A 147 -19.02 0.75 -3.37
N ILE A 148 -19.24 0.30 -2.13
CA ILE A 148 -20.55 0.35 -1.48
C ILE A 148 -21.02 1.80 -1.30
N SER A 149 -20.14 2.70 -0.89
CA SER A 149 -20.51 4.10 -0.63
C SER A 149 -20.89 4.83 -1.92
N THR A 150 -20.22 4.56 -3.03
CA THR A 150 -20.35 5.31 -4.29
C THR A 150 -21.25 4.67 -5.35
N ASN A 151 -21.59 3.38 -5.25
CA ASN A 151 -22.31 2.66 -6.31
C ASN A 151 -23.81 3.03 -6.40
N GLN A 152 -24.11 4.09 -7.16
CA GLN A 152 -25.48 4.58 -7.40
C GLN A 152 -26.36 3.60 -8.15
N ALA A 153 -25.80 2.80 -9.06
CA ALA A 153 -26.55 1.81 -9.82
C ALA A 153 -27.09 0.70 -8.90
N LEU A 154 -26.24 0.20 -7.99
CA LEU A 154 -26.66 -0.76 -6.97
C LEU A 154 -27.69 -0.15 -6.02
N ARG A 155 -27.51 1.10 -5.57
CA ARG A 155 -28.53 1.78 -4.75
C ARG A 155 -29.89 1.86 -5.44
N LYS A 156 -29.93 2.21 -6.73
CA LYS A 156 -31.19 2.21 -7.51
C LYS A 156 -31.80 0.82 -7.62
N LYS A 157 -30.97 -0.20 -7.86
CA LYS A 157 -31.40 -1.61 -7.95
C LYS A 157 -31.94 -2.14 -6.63
N GLU A 158 -31.34 -1.80 -5.50
CA GLU A 158 -31.76 -2.29 -4.19
C GLU A 158 -32.91 -1.49 -3.59
N LYS A 159 -33.12 -0.24 -4.01
CA LYS A 159 -34.24 0.60 -3.54
C LYS A 159 -35.60 -0.07 -3.72
N LYS A 160 -35.82 -0.80 -4.82
CA LYS A 160 -37.08 -1.53 -5.07
C LYS A 160 -37.32 -2.70 -4.09
N ASN A 161 -36.27 -3.16 -3.40
CA ASN A 161 -36.36 -4.26 -2.42
C ASN A 161 -36.63 -3.73 -1.00
N VAL A 162 -36.65 -2.41 -0.80
CA VAL A 162 -36.95 -1.78 0.49
C VAL A 162 -38.43 -1.42 0.54
N LEU A 163 -39.21 -2.22 1.28
CA LEU A 163 -40.67 -2.07 1.36
C LEU A 163 -41.11 -0.94 2.30
N VAL A 164 -40.36 -0.71 3.38
CA VAL A 164 -40.65 0.31 4.39
C VAL A 164 -39.36 1.10 4.65
N THR A 165 -39.46 2.43 4.61
CA THR A 165 -38.39 3.31 5.06
C THR A 165 -38.81 3.92 6.40
N ILE A 166 -37.92 3.90 7.40
CA ILE A 166 -38.20 4.37 8.78
C ILE A 166 -38.47 5.90 8.83
N ALA A 167 -38.19 6.62 7.74
CA ALA A 167 -38.32 8.07 7.61
C ALA A 167 -39.77 8.59 7.37
N SER A 168 -40.79 7.97 7.96
CA SER A 168 -42.16 8.53 7.96
C SER A 168 -42.82 8.52 9.33
N ILE A 169 -42.03 8.51 10.40
CA ILE A 169 -42.51 8.92 11.72
C ILE A 169 -42.26 10.44 11.79
N LYS A 170 -43.31 11.22 11.49
CA LYS A 170 -43.37 12.66 11.76
C LYS A 170 -43.51 12.91 13.26
#